data_AF-A0A0W7TIG7-F1
#
_entry.id   AF-A0A0W7TIG7-F1
#
_cell.length_a   1.000
_cell.length_b   1.000
_cell.length_c   1.000
_cell.angle_alpha   90.00
_cell.angle_beta   90.00
_cell.angle_gamma   90.00
#
_symmetry.space_group_name_H-M   'P 1'
#
loop_
_entity.id
_entity.type
_entity.pdbx_description
1 polymer ?
#
loop_
_entity_poly.entity_id
_entity_poly.type
_entity_poly.pdbx_seq_one_letter_code
_entity_poly.pdbx_strand_id
1 'polypeptide(L)'
;MTNRLLSAETTEKVLNAIDSIEHIRQINMGGESLPKTISSGPAKGAENNHSERRIINVNGHEVELRCEVGAFYIELEVDDKDMLEATVEKIKDAFDATVPFGYTIEIGRYTKYRPSLHDYRSA
;
A
#
# COMPACT_ATOMS: atom_id res chain seq x y z
N MET A 1 6.68 1.89 -6.05
CA MET A 1 6.10 1.06 -7.13
C MET A 1 7.03 -0.11 -7.40
N THR A 2 6.51 -1.34 -7.43
CA THR A 2 7.33 -2.55 -7.66
C THR A 2 7.48 -2.82 -9.16
N ASN A 3 8.58 -3.44 -9.55
CA ASN A 3 8.83 -3.75 -10.97
C ASN A 3 7.94 -4.90 -11.49
N ARG A 4 7.41 -5.72 -10.57
CA ARG A 4 6.48 -6.82 -10.86
C ARG A 4 5.34 -6.80 -9.84
N LEU A 5 4.20 -7.36 -10.25
CA LEU A 5 3.10 -7.64 -9.33
C LEU A 5 3.57 -8.65 -8.27
N LEU A 6 3.11 -8.43 -7.05
CA LEU A 6 3.46 -9.24 -5.88
C LEU A 6 2.40 -10.31 -5.65
N SER A 7 2.86 -11.52 -5.34
CA SER A 7 1.97 -12.57 -4.83
C SER A 7 1.38 -12.18 -3.49
N ALA A 8 0.23 -12.76 -3.15
CA ALA A 8 -0.43 -12.53 -1.87
C ALA A 8 0.48 -12.81 -0.66
N GLU A 9 1.35 -13.82 -0.76
CA GLU A 9 2.34 -14.13 0.30
C GLU A 9 3.39 -13.03 0.45
N THR A 10 3.86 -12.47 -0.66
CA THR A 10 4.88 -11.42 -0.63
C THR A 10 4.26 -10.12 -0.13
N THR A 11 3.05 -9.79 -0.58
CA THR A 11 2.28 -8.65 -0.08
C THR A 11 2.09 -8.72 1.43
N GLU A 12 1.73 -9.88 1.97
CA GLU A 12 1.58 -10.09 3.42
C GLU A 12 2.90 -9.83 4.17
N LYS A 13 4.03 -10.33 3.66
CA LYS A 13 5.36 -10.08 4.26
C LYS A 13 5.73 -8.60 4.24
N VAL A 14 5.50 -7.92 3.11
CA VAL A 14 5.77 -6.48 2.97
C VAL A 14 4.94 -5.69 3.97
N LEU A 15 3.63 -5.96 4.04
CA LEU A 15 2.71 -5.25 4.94
C LEU A 15 3.08 -5.46 6.40
N ASN A 16 3.39 -6.70 6.81
CA ASN A 16 3.84 -6.99 8.17
C ASN A 16 5.16 -6.28 8.51
N ALA A 17 6.08 -6.17 7.56
CA ALA A 17 7.35 -5.47 7.78
C ALA A 17 7.14 -3.96 7.96
N ILE A 18 6.29 -3.33 7.14
CA ILE A 18 6.08 -1.88 7.22
C ILE A 18 5.12 -1.46 8.34
N ASP A 19 4.15 -2.30 8.73
CA ASP A 19 3.21 -1.97 9.81
C ASP A 19 3.90 -1.81 11.18
N SER A 20 5.12 -2.33 11.31
CA SER A 20 5.97 -2.12 12.50
C SER A 20 6.69 -0.76 12.55
N ILE A 21 6.65 0.01 11.47
CA ILE A 21 7.36 1.29 11.34
C ILE A 21 6.48 2.42 11.87
N GLU A 22 7.01 3.14 12.86
CA GLU A 22 6.35 4.35 13.41
C GLU A 22 6.15 5.43 12.33
N HIS A 23 5.17 6.30 12.56
CA HIS A 23 4.84 7.46 11.71
C HIS A 23 4.20 7.13 10.35
N ILE A 24 3.87 5.87 10.09
CA ILE A 24 2.97 5.51 8.99
C ILE A 24 1.53 5.75 9.45
N ARG A 25 0.84 6.66 8.75
CA ARG A 25 -0.55 7.02 9.01
C ARG A 25 -1.52 6.11 8.27
N GLN A 26 -1.23 5.83 7.00
CA GLN A 26 -2.10 5.04 6.13
C GLN A 26 -1.29 4.35 5.04
N ILE A 27 -1.70 3.13 4.68
CA ILE A 27 -1.15 2.39 3.55
C ILE A 27 -2.30 2.07 2.59
N ASN A 28 -2.16 2.48 1.33
CA ASN A 28 -3.07 2.09 0.25
C ASN A 28 -2.32 1.23 -0.77
N MET A 29 -2.97 0.17 -1.23
CA MET A 29 -2.41 -0.75 -2.23
C MET A 29 -3.05 -0.48 -3.60
N GLY A 30 -2.23 -0.51 -4.64
CA GLY A 30 -2.66 -0.38 -6.03
C GLY A 30 -2.11 -1.51 -6.89
N GLY A 31 -2.83 -1.87 -7.94
CA GLY A 31 -2.43 -2.93 -8.87
C GLY A 31 -3.60 -3.47 -9.69
N GLU A 32 -3.43 -4.66 -10.24
CA GLU A 32 -4.43 -5.29 -11.13
C GLU A 32 -5.61 -5.85 -10.34
N SER A 33 -6.83 -5.67 -10.83
CA SER A 33 -8.03 -6.06 -10.10
C SER A 33 -8.17 -7.59 -10.00
N LEU A 34 -8.51 -8.07 -8.80
CA LEU A 34 -8.90 -9.45 -8.51
C LEU A 34 -10.42 -9.50 -8.23
N PRO A 35 -11.26 -9.38 -9.27
CA PRO A 35 -12.70 -9.33 -9.07
C PRO A 35 -13.21 -10.67 -8.57
N LYS A 36 -14.20 -10.64 -7.67
CA LYS A 36 -14.86 -11.84 -7.13
C LYS A 36 -15.65 -12.61 -8.20
N THR A 37 -16.16 -11.89 -9.18
CA THR A 37 -16.99 -12.43 -10.26
C THR A 37 -16.45 -11.99 -11.61
N ILE A 38 -16.58 -12.86 -12.61
CA ILE A 38 -16.17 -12.57 -13.98
C ILE A 38 -17.00 -11.39 -14.51
N SER A 39 -16.32 -10.31 -14.92
CA SER A 39 -16.96 -9.06 -15.32
C SER A 39 -17.45 -9.06 -16.78
N SER A 40 -16.88 -9.91 -17.64
CA SER A 40 -17.14 -9.93 -19.08
C SER A 40 -16.99 -11.31 -19.71
N GLY A 41 -17.48 -11.48 -20.94
CA GLY A 41 -17.39 -12.73 -21.69
C GLY A 41 -18.54 -13.73 -21.42
N PRO A 42 -18.46 -14.95 -22.01
CA PRO A 42 -19.52 -15.95 -21.92
C PRO A 42 -19.83 -16.42 -20.50
N ALA A 43 -18.83 -16.40 -19.60
CA ALA A 43 -18.95 -16.80 -18.21
C ALA A 43 -19.23 -15.62 -17.25
N LYS A 44 -19.68 -14.47 -17.77
CA LYS A 44 -19.99 -13.28 -16.97
C LYS A 44 -20.94 -13.61 -15.81
N GLY A 45 -20.59 -13.15 -14.61
CA GLY A 45 -21.36 -13.39 -13.38
C GLY A 45 -21.00 -14.67 -12.64
N ALA A 46 -20.23 -15.59 -13.24
CA ALA A 46 -19.69 -16.73 -12.52
C ALA A 46 -18.59 -16.31 -11.53
N GLU A 47 -18.34 -17.14 -10.51
CA GLU A 47 -17.26 -16.92 -9.55
C GLU A 47 -15.89 -16.97 -10.25
N ASN A 48 -15.04 -16.00 -9.94
CA ASN A 48 -13.67 -15.94 -10.43
C ASN A 48 -12.73 -16.47 -9.35
N ASN A 49 -12.32 -17.72 -9.49
CA ASN A 49 -11.46 -18.40 -8.52
C ASN A 49 -9.97 -18.14 -8.83
N HIS A 50 -9.51 -16.91 -8.59
CA HIS A 50 -8.10 -16.55 -8.74
C HIS A 50 -7.32 -16.88 -7.46
N SER A 51 -6.19 -17.58 -7.57
CA SER A 51 -5.40 -18.05 -6.42
C SER A 51 -4.95 -16.93 -5.47
N GLU A 52 -4.61 -15.77 -6.04
CA GLU A 52 -4.14 -14.60 -5.29
C GLU A 52 -5.27 -13.85 -4.57
N ARG A 53 -6.54 -14.12 -4.88
CA ARG A 53 -7.69 -13.51 -4.20
C ARG A 53 -7.96 -14.24 -2.90
N ARG A 54 -7.16 -13.95 -1.88
CA ARG A 54 -7.24 -14.59 -0.56
C ARG A 54 -7.15 -13.58 0.58
N ILE A 55 -7.50 -14.06 1.77
CA ILE A 55 -7.34 -13.32 3.02
C ILE A 55 -5.87 -13.47 3.44
N ILE A 56 -5.22 -12.34 3.73
CA ILE A 56 -3.88 -12.27 4.32
C ILE A 56 -3.99 -11.78 5.77
N ASN A 57 -3.00 -12.09 6.59
CA ASN A 57 -2.94 -11.63 7.98
C ASN A 57 -1.87 -10.56 8.15
N VAL A 58 -2.30 -9.34 8.47
CA VAL A 58 -1.41 -8.20 8.72
C VAL A 58 -1.51 -7.82 10.19
N ASN A 59 -0.48 -8.11 10.98
CA ASN A 59 -0.42 -7.85 12.42
C ASN A 59 -1.68 -8.26 13.21
N GLY A 60 -2.24 -9.43 12.87
CA GLY A 60 -3.43 -9.98 13.52
C GLY A 60 -4.75 -9.55 12.88
N HIS A 61 -4.72 -8.69 11.87
CA HIS A 61 -5.89 -8.25 11.12
C HIS A 61 -6.04 -9.03 9.81
N GLU A 62 -7.23 -9.58 9.58
CA GLU A 62 -7.57 -10.26 8.33
C GLU A 62 -7.94 -9.24 7.25
N VAL A 63 -7.20 -9.25 6.15
CA VAL A 63 -7.43 -8.36 5.00
C VAL A 63 -7.63 -9.20 3.75
N GLU A 64 -8.79 -9.08 3.10
CA GLU A 64 -9.04 -9.72 1.80
C GLU A 64 -8.37 -8.92 0.68
N LEU A 65 -7.45 -9.55 -0.06
CA LEU A 65 -6.86 -8.94 -1.24
C LEU A 65 -7.88 -8.80 -2.38
N ARG A 66 -8.00 -7.58 -2.91
CA ARG A 66 -8.89 -7.23 -4.02
C ARG A 66 -8.14 -6.88 -5.30
N CYS A 67 -6.82 -6.80 -5.22
CA CYS A 67 -5.94 -6.58 -6.35
C CYS A 67 -4.62 -7.34 -6.14
N GLU A 68 -3.98 -7.69 -7.25
CA GLU A 68 -2.60 -8.14 -7.25
C GLU A 68 -1.72 -6.89 -7.16
N VAL A 69 -0.94 -6.79 -6.09
CA VAL A 69 -0.35 -5.50 -5.68
C VAL A 69 0.92 -5.20 -6.48
N GLY A 70 0.97 -4.02 -7.10
CA GLY A 70 2.16 -3.48 -7.78
C GLY A 70 2.60 -2.11 -7.26
N ALA A 71 1.80 -1.50 -6.39
CA ALA A 71 2.08 -0.19 -5.84
C ALA A 71 1.61 -0.07 -4.39
N PHE A 72 2.40 0.63 -3.59
CA PHE A 72 2.06 1.02 -2.24
C PHE A 72 2.12 2.54 -2.19
N TYR A 73 1.06 3.15 -1.68
CA TYR A 73 0.97 4.57 -1.39
C TYR A 73 0.92 4.71 0.13
N ILE A 74 2.01 5.21 0.69
CA ILE A 74 2.19 5.30 2.14
C ILE A 74 2.11 6.77 2.54
N GLU A 75 1.16 7.09 3.41
CA GLU A 75 1.03 8.39 4.02
C GLU A 75 1.84 8.42 5.32
N LEU A 76 2.72 9.40 5.46
CA LEU A 76 3.58 9.56 6.63
C LEU A 76 3.14 10.77 7.44
N GLU A 77 3.12 10.61 8.76
CA GLU A 77 2.89 11.68 9.74
C GLU A 77 4.23 12.10 10.35
N VAL A 78 4.91 13.03 9.68
CA VAL A 78 6.25 13.52 10.04
C VAL A 78 6.29 15.05 10.06
N ASP A 79 6.99 15.61 11.04
CA ASP A 79 7.02 17.07 11.29
C ASP A 79 8.20 17.78 10.63
N ASP A 80 9.31 17.08 10.45
CA ASP A 80 10.55 17.64 9.90
C ASP A 80 11.21 16.71 8.87
N LYS A 81 12.31 17.22 8.28
CA LYS A 81 13.01 16.55 7.20
C LYS A 81 13.82 15.34 7.69
N ASP A 82 14.41 15.42 8.89
CA ASP A 82 15.28 14.37 9.41
C ASP A 82 14.44 13.14 9.78
N MET A 83 13.26 13.37 10.35
CA MET A 83 12.25 12.36 10.64
C MET A 83 11.70 11.70 9.36
N LEU A 84 11.48 12.49 8.31
CA LEU A 84 11.09 11.96 7.00
C LEU A 84 12.16 11.03 6.43
N GLU A 85 13.43 11.46 6.43
CA GLU A 85 14.54 10.67 5.89
C GLU A 85 14.73 9.36 6.68
N ALA A 86 14.70 9.41 8.00
CA ALA A 86 14.82 8.23 8.86
C ALA A 86 13.66 7.24 8.68
N THR A 87 12.42 7.74 8.52
CA THR A 87 11.25 6.88 8.30
C THR A 87 11.30 6.22 6.93
N VAL A 88 11.70 6.98 5.90
CA VAL A 88 11.87 6.45 4.53
C VAL A 88 12.98 5.39 4.47
N GLU A 89 14.07 5.56 5.21
CA GLU A 89 15.15 4.56 5.28
C GLU A 89 14.64 3.24 5.85
N LYS A 90 13.89 3.25 6.95
CA LYS A 90 13.26 2.04 7.50
C LYS A 90 12.31 1.36 6.50
N ILE A 91 11.55 2.16 5.74
CA ILE A 91 10.66 1.64 4.70
C ILE A 91 11.48 0.97 3.58
N LYS A 92 12.59 1.58 3.16
CA LYS A 92 13.50 0.97 2.17
C LYS A 92 14.04 -0.36 2.66
N ASP A 93 14.54 -0.43 3.89
CA ASP A 93 15.06 -1.67 4.48
C ASP A 93 14.00 -2.78 4.50
N ALA A 94 12.76 -2.44 4.87
CA ALA A 94 11.64 -3.36 4.85
C ALA A 94 11.34 -3.89 3.43
N PHE A 95 11.34 -3.01 2.43
CA PHE A 95 11.13 -3.38 1.03
C PHE A 95 12.30 -4.18 0.46
N ASP A 96 13.55 -3.84 0.78
CA ASP A 96 14.73 -4.56 0.33
C ASP A 96 14.77 -6.00 0.89
N ALA A 97 14.29 -6.19 2.12
CA ALA A 97 14.19 -7.50 2.74
C ALA A 97 13.07 -8.39 2.16
N THR A 98 12.03 -7.79 1.57
CA THR A 98 10.79 -8.50 1.22
C THR A 98 10.47 -8.53 -0.28
N VAL A 99 10.94 -7.57 -1.07
CA VAL A 99 10.64 -7.44 -2.51
C VAL A 99 11.78 -7.99 -3.38
N PRO A 100 11.58 -9.14 -4.05
CA PRO A 100 12.69 -9.84 -4.73
C PRO A 100 13.13 -9.24 -6.07
N PHE A 101 12.27 -8.48 -6.77
CA PHE A 101 12.50 -8.03 -8.15
C PHE A 101 12.77 -6.51 -8.26
N GLY A 102 13.04 -5.85 -7.15
CA GLY A 102 13.29 -4.41 -7.08
C GLY A 102 12.03 -3.54 -7.20
N TYR A 103 12.21 -2.25 -6.90
CA TYR A 103 11.15 -1.26 -6.84
C TYR A 103 11.73 0.15 -6.99
N THR A 104 10.86 1.13 -7.24
CA THR A 104 11.17 2.56 -7.24
C THR A 104 10.37 3.25 -6.15
N ILE A 105 10.99 4.17 -5.41
CA ILE A 105 10.31 5.03 -4.43
C ILE A 105 10.30 6.46 -4.94
N GLU A 106 9.13 7.07 -4.89
CA GLU A 106 8.95 8.50 -5.07
C GLU A 106 8.53 9.11 -3.74
N ILE A 107 9.20 10.19 -3.33
CA ILE A 107 8.93 10.89 -2.09
C ILE A 107 8.44 12.27 -2.46
N GLY A 108 7.26 12.63 -1.97
CA GLY A 108 6.63 13.90 -2.29
C GLY A 108 5.59 14.30 -1.26
N ARG A 109 5.16 15.55 -1.35
CA ARG A 109 4.06 16.08 -0.56
C ARG A 109 2.82 16.14 -1.44
N TYR A 110 1.90 15.22 -1.20
CA TYR A 110 0.69 15.06 -2.02
C TYR A 110 -0.58 15.55 -1.30
N THR A 111 -0.51 15.80 0.01
CA THR A 111 -1.60 16.36 0.84
C THR A 111 -1.14 17.63 1.57
N LYS A 112 -2.10 18.47 1.98
CA LYS A 112 -1.82 19.66 2.80
C LYS A 112 -1.44 19.19 4.22
N TYR A 113 -0.23 19.53 4.67
CA TYR A 113 0.31 19.11 5.97
C TYR A 113 -0.05 20.05 7.14
N ARG A 114 -0.47 21.28 6.85
CA ARG A 114 -0.97 22.24 7.85
C ARG A 114 -2.27 22.88 7.37
N PRO A 115 -3.29 22.97 8.24
CA PRO A 115 -4.43 23.83 7.97
C PRO A 115 -3.94 25.28 7.89
N SER A 116 -4.17 25.95 6.76
CA SER A 116 -3.93 27.39 6.67
C SER A 116 -5.07 28.13 7.38
N LEU A 117 -4.71 29.06 8.27
CA LEU A 117 -5.62 29.94 9.04
C LEU A 117 -6.56 30.82 8.18
N HIS A 118 -6.54 30.71 6.85
CA HIS A 118 -7.28 31.57 5.93
C HIS A 118 -8.65 31.03 5.48
N ASP A 119 -9.05 29.82 5.86
CA ASP A 119 -10.39 29.29 5.51
C ASP A 119 -11.52 29.75 6.46
N TYR A 120 -11.21 30.57 7.47
CA TYR A 120 -12.21 31.23 8.31
C TYR A 120 -12.48 32.66 7.81
N ARG A 121 -13.12 32.79 6.63
CA ARG A 121 -13.82 34.03 6.31
C ARG A 121 -15.30 33.81 6.61
N SER A 122 -15.70 34.37 7.73
CA SER A 122 -17.05 34.47 8.28
C SER A 122 -18.12 34.66 7.20
N ALA A 123 -19.17 33.84 7.28
CA ALA A 123 -20.50 34.13 6.77
C ALA A 123 -21.46 34.21 7.96
#